data_AF-A0A5J4NNH9-F1
#
_entry.id   AF-A0A5J4NNH9-F1
#
_cell.length_a   1.000
_cell.length_b   1.000
_cell.length_c   1.000
_cell.angle_alpha   90.00
_cell.angle_beta   90.00
_cell.angle_gamma   90.00
#
_symmetry.space_group_name_H-M   'P 1'
#
loop_
_entity.id
_entity.type
_entity.pdbx_description
1 polymer ?
#
loop_
_entity_poly.entity_id
_entity_poly.type
_entity_poly.pdbx_seq_one_letter_code
_entity_poly.pdbx_strand_id
1 'polypeptide(L)'
;MLPFLFFHVTRSRWLQLFTTVIRWISFILMVCLAIDRAVVIRQGYTKSSLSTTQLWNPAMHDLMQSTPVPIPNPSILRAEGIPNLFGVCVYVFMCHHSIPGVVTPVRNKHKIMLRLFIPLFLSVLTFNLVLSGTALAAFEDIKDLYTLNFVPDEHSAETFKIPFILAEIFGYFLSLFPVFALSSTFPILCCTLLGNLTTLCNMFPACQKPRAHSALRWVLPFVVLLPPICIGLITDNIGFLVGFTGAFAGSGIQYIIPAVLVYRARRYLKYMLKTETYSIPSYSELDEADAFDDQDDNRPLYPIDADSLNETTLRNRHCLPRCWSCFVRMWTSSSQACITSPHASPFQHFAWIFVLMIWSVLCILIVLVDKIHPL
;
A
#
# COMPACT_ATOMS: atom_id res chain seq x y z
N MET A 1 0.15 27.45 -0.41
CA MET A 1 0.91 26.24 -0.81
C MET A 1 2.34 26.56 -1.25
N LEU A 2 2.55 27.49 -2.21
CA LEU A 2 3.90 27.94 -2.60
C LEU A 2 4.81 28.38 -1.42
N PRO A 3 4.33 29.19 -0.45
CA PRO A 3 5.20 29.62 0.65
C PRO A 3 5.77 28.44 1.47
N PHE A 4 4.99 27.37 1.68
CA PHE A 4 5.45 26.20 2.42
C PHE A 4 6.58 25.44 1.70
N LEU A 5 6.53 25.37 0.36
CA LEU A 5 7.56 24.78 -0.49
C LEU A 5 8.84 25.62 -0.51
N PHE A 6 8.72 26.94 -0.62
CA PHE A 6 9.87 27.84 -0.67
C PHE A 6 10.55 28.07 0.69
N PHE A 7 9.79 28.05 1.79
CA PHE A 7 10.31 28.34 3.13
C PHE A 7 10.65 27.09 3.96
N HIS A 8 10.52 25.88 3.43
CA HIS A 8 10.89 24.63 4.14
C HIS A 8 10.29 24.56 5.56
N VAL A 9 9.05 25.01 5.74
CA VAL A 9 8.41 25.05 7.07
C VAL A 9 8.06 23.61 7.48
N THR A 10 8.96 22.99 8.23
CA THR A 10 8.93 21.58 8.64
C THR A 10 8.16 21.32 9.95
N ARG A 11 7.73 22.36 10.66
CA ARG A 11 6.93 22.22 11.90
C ARG A 11 5.44 22.01 11.60
N SER A 12 5.12 20.96 10.84
CA SER A 12 3.74 20.54 10.56
C SER A 12 3.17 19.54 11.56
N ARG A 13 3.92 19.19 12.63
CA ARG A 13 3.52 18.19 13.64
C ARG A 13 2.14 18.47 14.24
N TRP A 14 1.85 19.73 14.59
CA TRP A 14 0.55 20.13 15.13
C TRP A 14 -0.58 20.03 14.11
N LEU A 15 -0.30 20.40 12.85
CA LEU A 15 -1.24 20.29 11.74
C LEU A 15 -1.57 18.82 11.42
N GLN A 16 -0.56 17.94 11.46
CA GLN A 16 -0.71 16.50 11.26
C GLN A 16 -1.49 15.84 12.40
N LEU A 17 -1.19 16.21 13.66
CA LEU A 17 -1.91 15.69 14.82
C LEU A 17 -3.39 16.11 14.78
N PHE A 18 -3.65 17.39 14.52
CA PHE A 18 -5.01 17.92 14.36
C PHE A 18 -5.78 17.20 13.23
N THR A 19 -5.15 17.05 12.06
CA THR A 19 -5.75 16.32 10.93
C THR A 19 -6.06 14.87 11.31
N THR A 20 -5.19 14.22 12.10
CA THR A 20 -5.39 12.83 12.54
C THR A 20 -6.59 12.69 13.48
N VAL A 21 -6.75 13.62 14.43
CA VAL A 21 -7.93 13.66 15.31
C VAL A 21 -9.21 13.85 14.48
N ILE A 22 -9.21 14.79 13.53
CA ILE A 22 -10.35 15.01 12.63
C ILE A 22 -10.65 13.76 11.80
N ARG A 23 -9.63 13.05 11.31
CA ARG A 23 -9.83 11.78 10.58
C ARG A 23 -10.60 10.78 11.42
N TRP A 24 -10.18 10.55 12.67
CA TRP A 24 -10.87 9.63 13.57
C TRP A 24 -12.32 10.04 13.84
N ILE A 25 -12.56 11.32 14.12
CA ILE A 25 -13.92 11.85 14.30
C ILE A 25 -14.76 11.60 13.05
N SER A 26 -14.23 11.93 11.86
CA SER A 26 -14.93 11.76 10.59
C SER A 26 -15.26 10.30 10.32
N PHE A 27 -14.33 9.37 10.59
CA PHE A 27 -14.57 7.94 10.41
C PHE A 27 -15.62 7.39 11.36
N ILE A 28 -15.60 7.80 12.63
CA ILE A 28 -16.61 7.43 13.62
C ILE A 28 -17.98 7.95 13.17
N LEU A 29 -18.06 9.22 12.75
CA LEU A 29 -19.30 9.82 12.25
C LEU A 29 -19.83 9.07 11.01
N MET A 30 -18.98 8.76 10.04
CA MET A 30 -19.38 8.00 8.84
C MET A 30 -19.98 6.63 9.21
N VAL A 31 -19.34 5.89 10.13
CA VAL A 31 -19.83 4.59 10.59
C VAL A 31 -21.17 4.74 11.33
N CYS A 32 -21.27 5.67 12.26
CA CYS A 32 -22.49 5.90 13.03
C CYS A 32 -23.67 6.33 12.15
N LEU A 33 -23.47 7.27 11.23
CA LEU A 33 -24.51 7.75 10.33
C LEU A 33 -24.95 6.68 9.33
N ALA A 34 -24.02 5.87 8.82
CA ALA A 34 -24.36 4.76 7.92
C ALA A 34 -25.18 3.68 8.65
N ILE A 35 -24.81 3.35 9.88
CA ILE A 35 -25.59 2.42 10.71
C ILE A 35 -26.97 2.97 11.02
N ASP A 36 -27.08 4.25 11.42
CA ASP A 36 -28.39 4.88 11.68
C ASP A 36 -29.30 4.82 10.46
N ARG A 37 -28.80 5.25 9.30
CA ARG A 37 -29.51 5.18 8.02
C ARG A 37 -29.94 3.74 7.68
N ALA A 38 -29.03 2.77 7.80
CA ALA A 38 -29.35 1.36 7.52
C ALA A 38 -30.44 0.81 8.47
N VAL A 39 -30.42 1.21 9.75
CA VAL A 39 -31.45 0.83 10.72
C VAL A 39 -32.79 1.50 10.39
N VAL A 40 -32.82 2.78 10.03
CA VAL A 40 -34.06 3.50 9.66
C VAL A 40 -34.70 2.86 8.43
N ILE A 41 -33.93 2.59 7.37
CA ILE A 41 -34.43 1.97 6.15
C ILE A 41 -35.07 0.61 6.45
N ARG A 42 -34.37 -0.25 7.22
CA ARG A 42 -34.90 -1.57 7.60
C ARG A 42 -36.15 -1.47 8.47
N GLN A 43 -36.19 -0.54 9.43
CA GLN A 43 -37.36 -0.31 10.28
C GLN A 43 -38.55 0.23 9.47
N GLY A 44 -38.32 1.16 8.53
CA GLY A 44 -39.34 1.69 7.63
C GLY A 44 -39.98 0.61 6.78
N TYR A 45 -39.15 -0.24 6.15
CA TYR A 45 -39.61 -1.39 5.38
C TYR A 45 -40.41 -2.40 6.21
N THR A 46 -39.96 -2.69 7.44
CA THR A 46 -40.64 -3.64 8.33
C THR A 46 -42.02 -3.12 8.74
N LYS A 47 -42.12 -1.83 9.08
CA LYS A 47 -43.39 -1.19 9.46
C LYS A 47 -44.37 -1.10 8.29
N SER A 48 -43.91 -0.70 7.10
CA SER A 48 -44.77 -0.63 5.91
C SER A 48 -45.32 -2.01 5.56
N SER A 49 -44.45 -3.03 5.47
CA SER A 49 -44.87 -4.41 5.19
C SER A 49 -45.88 -4.95 6.21
N LEU A 50 -45.73 -4.63 7.49
CA LEU A 50 -46.65 -5.09 8.55
C LEU A 50 -47.99 -4.35 8.51
N SER A 51 -47.99 -3.08 8.15
CA SER A 51 -49.24 -2.31 7.96
C SER A 51 -50.02 -2.80 6.74
N THR A 52 -49.36 -3.13 5.63
CA THR A 52 -50.00 -3.68 4.42
C THR A 52 -50.59 -5.07 4.65
N THR A 53 -49.97 -5.90 5.50
CA THR A 53 -50.52 -7.23 5.83
C THR A 53 -51.71 -7.15 6.78
N GLN A 54 -51.73 -6.18 7.70
CA GLN A 54 -52.86 -5.95 8.62
C GLN A 54 -54.05 -5.25 7.96
N LEU A 55 -53.82 -4.38 6.98
CA LEU A 55 -54.85 -3.65 6.23
C LEU A 55 -54.96 -4.20 4.80
N TRP A 56 -55.45 -5.42 4.62
CA TRP A 56 -55.74 -5.95 3.28
C TRP A 56 -57.02 -5.31 2.72
N ASN A 57 -56.94 -4.03 2.35
CA ASN A 57 -57.96 -3.30 1.61
C ASN A 57 -57.35 -2.77 0.29
N PRO A 58 -57.75 -3.32 -0.87
CA PRO A 58 -57.16 -2.95 -2.16
C PRO A 58 -57.38 -1.47 -2.52
N ALA A 59 -58.37 -0.79 -1.93
CA ALA A 59 -58.61 0.64 -2.17
C ALA A 59 -57.65 1.59 -1.41
N MET A 60 -56.94 1.10 -0.38
CA MET A 60 -56.00 1.93 0.39
C MET A 60 -54.54 1.82 -0.09
N HIS A 61 -54.27 0.89 -1.02
CA HIS A 61 -52.93 0.64 -1.55
C HIS A 61 -52.34 1.88 -2.25
N ASP A 62 -53.16 2.64 -2.99
CA ASP A 62 -52.72 3.87 -3.69
C ASP A 62 -52.50 5.08 -2.74
N LEU A 63 -53.14 5.11 -1.56
CA LEU A 63 -53.02 6.23 -0.63
C LEU A 63 -51.85 6.10 0.36
N MET A 64 -51.36 4.87 0.60
CA MET A 64 -50.20 4.61 1.45
C MET A 64 -48.86 4.63 0.70
N GLN A 65 -48.87 5.10 -0.55
CA GLN A 65 -47.73 5.12 -1.46
C GLN A 65 -46.75 6.27 -1.14
N SER A 66 -46.43 6.52 0.14
CA SER A 66 -45.10 7.02 0.46
C SER A 66 -44.15 5.85 0.24
N THR A 67 -43.65 5.71 -0.99
CA THR A 67 -42.78 4.59 -1.37
C THR A 67 -41.65 4.47 -0.36
N PRO A 68 -41.61 3.40 0.46
CA PRO A 68 -40.53 3.22 1.41
C PRO A 68 -39.22 3.18 0.61
N VAL A 69 -38.20 3.90 1.10
CA VAL A 69 -36.88 3.90 0.47
C VAL A 69 -36.47 2.43 0.25
N PRO A 70 -36.17 2.03 -1.00
CA PRO A 70 -35.85 0.64 -1.31
C PRO A 70 -34.65 0.18 -0.49
N ILE A 71 -34.69 -1.08 -0.04
CA ILE A 71 -33.55 -1.68 0.65
C ILE A 71 -32.41 -1.78 -0.36
N PRO A 72 -31.21 -1.24 -0.07
CA PRO A 72 -30.06 -1.37 -0.95
C PRO A 72 -29.79 -2.83 -1.30
N ASN A 73 -29.81 -3.16 -2.59
CA ASN A 73 -29.57 -4.51 -3.13
C ASN A 73 -28.47 -4.48 -4.22
N PRO A 74 -27.25 -4.04 -3.87
CA PRO A 74 -26.17 -3.96 -4.83
C PRO A 74 -25.82 -5.34 -5.39
N SER A 75 -25.51 -5.39 -6.68
CA SER A 75 -25.07 -6.61 -7.37
C SER A 75 -23.85 -7.21 -6.66
N ILE A 76 -23.93 -8.48 -6.25
CA ILE A 76 -22.88 -9.17 -5.47
C ILE A 76 -21.54 -9.23 -6.22
N LEU A 77 -21.58 -9.29 -7.55
CA LEU A 77 -20.39 -9.32 -8.40
C LEU A 77 -20.59 -8.43 -9.63
N ARG A 78 -19.82 -7.34 -9.70
CA ARG A 78 -19.68 -6.53 -10.92
C ARG A 78 -18.25 -6.67 -11.42
N ALA A 79 -18.06 -7.47 -12.47
CA ALA A 79 -16.74 -7.78 -13.01
C ALA A 79 -15.97 -6.52 -13.46
N GLU A 80 -16.68 -5.49 -13.91
CA GLU A 80 -16.15 -4.18 -14.32
C GLU A 80 -15.41 -3.44 -13.19
N GLY A 81 -15.73 -3.74 -11.92
CA GLY A 81 -15.08 -3.10 -10.77
C GLY A 81 -13.80 -3.79 -10.30
N ILE A 82 -13.54 -5.03 -10.72
CA ILE A 82 -12.45 -5.87 -10.19
C ILE A 82 -11.05 -5.26 -10.45
N PRO A 83 -10.74 -4.76 -11.66
CA PRO A 83 -9.43 -4.17 -11.93
C PRO A 83 -9.18 -2.91 -11.09
N ASN A 84 -10.21 -2.07 -10.94
CA ASN A 84 -10.12 -0.87 -10.13
C ASN A 84 -9.97 -1.20 -8.62
N LEU A 85 -10.74 -2.18 -8.14
CA LEU A 85 -10.64 -2.70 -6.78
C LEU A 85 -9.22 -3.16 -6.46
N PHE A 86 -8.58 -3.89 -7.38
CA PHE A 86 -7.20 -4.32 -7.20
C PHE A 86 -6.25 -3.14 -6.98
N GLY A 87 -6.29 -2.12 -7.85
CA GLY A 87 -5.46 -0.93 -7.72
C GLY A 87 -5.69 -0.19 -6.41
N VAL A 88 -6.95 -0.01 -6.01
CA VAL A 88 -7.32 0.60 -4.73
C VAL A 88 -6.78 -0.22 -3.55
N CYS A 89 -6.87 -1.56 -3.58
CA CYS A 89 -6.31 -2.40 -2.53
C CYS A 89 -4.79 -2.24 -2.39
N VAL A 90 -4.04 -2.25 -3.50
CA VAL A 90 -2.59 -2.01 -3.47
C VAL A 90 -2.30 -0.63 -2.89
N TYR A 91 -3.08 0.38 -3.28
CA TYR A 91 -2.92 1.73 -2.78
C TYR A 91 -3.17 1.86 -1.26
N VAL A 92 -4.21 1.23 -0.73
CA VAL A 92 -4.55 1.23 0.71
C VAL A 92 -3.42 0.67 1.57
N PHE A 93 -2.69 -0.33 1.07
CA PHE A 93 -1.55 -0.93 1.79
C PHE A 93 -0.20 -0.24 1.53
N MET A 94 -0.18 0.89 0.81
CA MET A 94 1.06 1.59 0.48
C MET A 94 1.60 2.42 1.66
N CYS A 95 2.40 1.79 2.53
CA CYS A 95 3.07 2.49 3.64
C CYS A 95 4.60 2.58 3.50
N HIS A 96 5.17 1.98 2.45
CA HIS A 96 6.61 1.77 2.22
C HIS A 96 7.48 3.03 2.36
N HIS A 97 6.98 4.20 1.96
CA HIS A 97 7.71 5.46 2.06
C HIS A 97 7.90 5.93 3.51
N SER A 98 7.05 5.48 4.43
CA SER A 98 7.07 5.85 5.85
C SER A 98 7.65 4.75 6.75
N ILE A 99 7.71 3.49 6.28
CA ILE A 99 8.25 2.35 7.04
C ILE A 99 9.67 2.63 7.58
N PRO A 100 10.63 3.15 6.80
CA PRO A 100 12.00 3.38 7.31
C PRO A 100 12.03 4.30 8.53
N GLY A 101 11.24 5.39 8.52
CA GLY A 101 11.18 6.31 9.66
C GLY A 101 10.61 5.68 10.92
N VAL A 102 9.69 4.72 10.78
CA VAL A 102 9.09 3.97 11.89
C VAL A 102 10.01 2.87 12.40
N VAL A 103 10.72 2.17 11.50
CA VAL A 103 11.56 1.01 11.84
C VAL A 103 12.93 1.40 12.40
N THR A 104 13.54 2.49 11.91
CA THR A 104 14.87 2.96 12.36
C THR A 104 14.99 3.14 13.89
N PRO A 105 14.04 3.77 14.60
CA PRO A 105 14.13 3.94 16.06
C PRO A 105 13.83 2.67 16.87
N VAL A 106 13.40 1.57 16.25
CA VAL A 106 13.03 0.34 16.98
C VAL A 106 14.28 -0.42 17.42
N ARG A 107 14.53 -0.44 18.74
CA ARG A 107 15.71 -1.08 19.36
C ARG A 107 15.80 -2.59 19.08
N ASN A 108 14.70 -3.33 19.24
CA ASN A 108 14.68 -4.78 19.06
C ASN A 108 13.86 -5.17 17.82
N LYS A 109 14.55 -5.69 16.79
CA LYS A 109 13.96 -6.00 15.48
C LYS A 109 13.44 -7.44 15.38
N HIS A 110 13.74 -8.30 16.35
CA HIS A 110 13.46 -9.75 16.26
C HIS A 110 11.97 -10.07 16.10
N LYS A 111 11.07 -9.29 16.71
CA LYS A 111 9.62 -9.53 16.67
C LYS A 111 8.86 -8.41 15.96
N ILE A 112 9.54 -7.60 15.15
CA ILE A 112 8.93 -6.41 14.51
C ILE A 112 7.81 -6.79 13.55
N MET A 113 7.98 -7.88 12.78
CA MET A 113 6.94 -8.40 11.90
C MET A 113 5.67 -8.78 12.66
N LEU A 114 5.83 -9.60 13.71
CA LEU A 114 4.71 -10.11 14.49
C LEU A 114 4.03 -9.04 15.35
N ARG A 115 4.82 -8.14 15.97
CA ARG A 115 4.30 -7.14 16.92
C ARG A 115 3.83 -5.84 16.29
N LEU A 116 4.35 -5.46 15.13
CA LEU A 116 4.05 -4.16 14.50
C LEU A 116 3.33 -4.32 13.17
N PHE A 117 3.92 -5.04 12.20
CA PHE A 117 3.39 -5.07 10.83
C PHE A 117 2.09 -5.87 10.69
N ILE A 118 2.01 -7.07 11.27
CA ILE A 118 0.79 -7.89 11.23
C ILE A 118 -0.42 -7.15 11.83
N PRO A 119 -0.38 -6.63 13.07
CA PRO A 119 -1.52 -5.90 13.62
C PRO A 119 -1.82 -4.61 12.86
N LEU A 120 -0.82 -3.93 12.30
CA LEU A 120 -1.02 -2.75 11.46
C LEU A 120 -1.82 -3.10 10.19
N PHE A 121 -1.39 -4.11 9.43
CA PHE A 121 -2.08 -4.48 8.19
C PHE A 121 -3.46 -5.09 8.46
N LEU A 122 -3.61 -5.89 9.52
CA LEU A 122 -4.91 -6.43 9.90
C LEU A 122 -5.87 -5.32 10.35
N SER A 123 -5.40 -4.32 11.11
CA SER A 123 -6.26 -3.21 11.53
C SER A 123 -6.71 -2.35 10.35
N VAL A 124 -5.82 -2.08 9.37
CA VAL A 124 -6.19 -1.40 8.12
C VAL A 124 -7.21 -2.21 7.34
N LEU A 125 -7.02 -3.53 7.21
CA LEU A 125 -7.98 -4.40 6.52
C LEU A 125 -9.36 -4.37 7.19
N THR A 126 -9.41 -4.63 8.51
CA THR A 126 -10.67 -4.62 9.28
C THR A 126 -11.37 -3.27 9.17
N PHE A 127 -10.62 -2.17 9.28
CA PHE A 127 -11.17 -0.83 9.16
C PHE A 127 -11.81 -0.58 7.79
N ASN A 128 -11.13 -0.97 6.71
CA ASN A 128 -11.69 -0.83 5.35
C ASN A 128 -12.92 -1.72 5.13
N LEU A 129 -12.92 -2.96 5.66
CA LEU A 129 -14.07 -3.85 5.57
C LEU A 129 -15.29 -3.30 6.33
N VAL A 130 -15.08 -2.68 7.49
CA VAL A 130 -16.16 -2.03 8.26
C VAL A 130 -16.72 -0.83 7.50
N LEU A 131 -15.87 0.03 6.93
CA LEU A 131 -16.33 1.18 6.15
C LEU A 131 -17.09 0.74 4.88
N SER A 132 -16.55 -0.20 4.10
CA SER A 132 -17.22 -0.68 2.89
C SER A 132 -18.50 -1.45 3.21
N GLY A 133 -18.50 -2.24 4.30
CA GLY A 133 -19.68 -3.00 4.73
C GLY A 133 -20.82 -2.10 5.21
N THR A 134 -20.51 -1.05 5.97
CA THR A 134 -21.52 -0.05 6.38
C THR A 134 -22.05 0.76 5.22
N ALA A 135 -21.20 1.10 4.22
CA ALA A 135 -21.62 1.76 3.00
C ALA A 135 -22.63 0.91 2.20
N LEU A 136 -22.30 -0.37 1.98
CA LEU A 136 -23.14 -1.33 1.24
C LEU A 136 -24.52 -1.53 1.89
N ALA A 137 -24.58 -1.44 3.22
CA ALA A 137 -25.83 -1.60 3.97
C ALA A 137 -26.70 -0.33 3.98
N ALA A 138 -26.13 0.85 3.73
CA ALA A 138 -26.78 2.14 3.91
C ALA A 138 -27.15 2.85 2.60
N PHE A 139 -26.40 2.60 1.52
CA PHE A 139 -26.53 3.31 0.24
C PHE A 139 -26.67 2.33 -0.93
N GLU A 140 -27.53 2.65 -1.88
CA GLU A 140 -27.71 1.92 -3.13
C GLU A 140 -26.62 2.33 -4.15
N ASP A 141 -26.49 3.64 -4.38
CA ASP A 141 -25.42 4.23 -5.19
C ASP A 141 -24.35 4.86 -4.29
N ILE A 142 -23.12 4.34 -4.38
CA ILE A 142 -21.97 4.81 -3.59
C ILE A 142 -21.09 5.69 -4.47
N LYS A 143 -20.96 6.97 -4.09
CA LYS A 143 -20.02 7.91 -4.74
C LYS A 143 -18.56 7.51 -4.49
N ASP A 144 -17.66 7.84 -5.42
CA ASP A 144 -16.20 7.58 -5.36
C ASP A 144 -15.56 7.96 -4.02
N LEU A 145 -16.03 9.06 -3.43
CA LEU A 145 -15.62 9.51 -2.11
C LEU A 145 -16.74 9.24 -1.11
N TYR A 146 -16.47 8.34 -0.17
CA TYR A 146 -17.49 7.87 0.77
C TYR A 146 -18.17 9.01 1.55
N THR A 147 -17.41 10.07 1.88
CA THR A 147 -17.93 11.23 2.62
C THR A 147 -19.02 12.00 1.88
N LEU A 148 -19.04 11.97 0.54
CA LEU A 148 -20.04 12.67 -0.28
C LEU A 148 -21.42 12.01 -0.25
N ASN A 149 -21.53 10.79 0.29
CA ASN A 149 -22.81 10.09 0.45
C ASN A 149 -23.61 10.61 1.66
N PHE A 150 -22.97 11.38 2.55
CA PHE A 150 -23.60 11.94 3.75
C PHE A 150 -24.08 13.38 3.59
N VAL A 151 -23.95 13.97 2.40
CA VAL A 151 -24.51 15.30 2.11
C VAL A 151 -26.04 15.14 1.99
N PRO A 152 -26.84 15.81 2.83
CA PRO A 152 -28.28 15.63 2.82
C PRO A 152 -28.92 16.30 1.60
N ASP A 153 -29.54 15.49 0.75
CA ASP A 153 -30.57 15.91 -0.22
C ASP A 153 -31.94 15.97 0.48
N GLU A 154 -32.89 16.78 -0.02
CA GLU A 154 -34.22 17.00 0.60
C GLU A 154 -34.96 15.71 0.98
N HIS A 155 -34.88 14.65 0.15
CA HIS A 155 -35.46 13.34 0.44
C HIS A 155 -34.65 12.48 1.42
N SER A 156 -33.33 12.65 1.46
CA SER A 156 -32.44 11.85 2.31
C SER A 156 -32.42 12.31 3.76
N ALA A 157 -32.77 13.58 3.99
CA ALA A 157 -32.84 14.19 5.30
C ALA A 157 -33.90 13.54 6.22
N GLU A 158 -35.00 13.04 5.64
CA GLU A 158 -36.05 12.32 6.38
C GLU A 158 -35.63 10.89 6.77
N THR A 159 -34.53 10.39 6.20
CA THR A 159 -34.05 9.01 6.41
C THR A 159 -33.10 8.89 7.61
N PHE A 160 -32.73 10.01 8.25
CA PHE A 160 -31.90 10.01 9.46
C PHE A 160 -32.76 10.24 10.72
N LYS A 161 -32.40 9.62 11.85
CA LYS A 161 -33.12 9.86 13.13
C LYS A 161 -32.77 11.19 13.77
N ILE A 162 -31.61 11.75 13.41
CA ILE A 162 -31.07 12.98 13.98
C ILE A 162 -31.82 14.21 13.44
N PRO A 163 -31.88 15.31 14.21
CA PRO A 163 -32.53 16.54 13.75
C PRO A 163 -31.86 17.07 12.48
N PHE A 164 -32.68 17.59 11.56
CA PHE A 164 -32.27 18.08 10.23
C PHE A 164 -30.99 18.95 10.26
N ILE A 165 -30.96 19.94 11.16
CA ILE A 165 -29.84 20.88 11.32
C ILE A 165 -28.53 20.16 11.64
N LEU A 166 -28.60 19.10 12.47
CA LEU A 166 -27.41 18.35 12.87
C LEU A 166 -26.92 17.44 11.74
N ALA A 167 -27.84 16.85 10.97
CA ALA A 167 -27.52 16.08 9.77
C ALA A 167 -26.81 16.95 8.73
N GLU A 168 -27.28 18.18 8.55
CA GLU A 168 -26.69 19.16 7.64
C GLU A 168 -25.28 19.59 8.08
N ILE A 169 -25.08 19.88 9.37
CA ILE A 169 -23.75 20.19 9.92
C ILE A 169 -22.78 19.02 9.69
N PHE A 170 -23.20 17.79 9.99
CA PHE A 170 -22.36 16.61 9.80
C PHE A 170 -22.08 16.33 8.32
N GLY A 171 -23.06 16.50 7.43
CA GLY A 171 -22.90 16.34 5.99
C GLY A 171 -21.86 17.31 5.41
N TYR A 172 -21.97 18.60 5.74
CA TYR A 172 -20.98 19.59 5.30
C TYR A 172 -19.59 19.35 5.90
N PHE A 173 -19.52 18.99 7.19
CA PHE A 173 -18.27 18.64 7.84
C PHE A 173 -17.57 17.47 7.15
N LEU A 174 -18.30 16.39 6.86
CA LEU A 174 -17.78 15.21 6.17
C LEU A 174 -17.38 15.53 4.72
N SER A 175 -18.12 16.39 4.01
CA SER A 175 -17.78 16.82 2.66
C SER A 175 -16.48 17.63 2.60
N LEU A 176 -16.25 18.52 3.57
CA LEU A 176 -15.04 19.35 3.64
C LEU A 176 -13.82 18.64 4.23
N PHE A 177 -14.02 17.61 5.04
CA PHE A 177 -12.94 16.89 5.71
C PHE A 177 -11.81 16.42 4.75
N PRO A 178 -12.09 15.79 3.60
CA PRO A 178 -11.07 15.38 2.64
C PRO A 178 -10.24 16.57 2.13
N VAL A 179 -10.86 17.73 1.92
CA VAL A 179 -10.17 18.96 1.51
C VAL A 179 -9.16 19.38 2.57
N PHE A 180 -9.57 19.41 3.85
CA PHE A 180 -8.67 19.72 4.95
C PHE A 180 -7.55 18.69 5.09
N ALA A 181 -7.88 17.41 5.00
CA ALA A 181 -6.94 16.32 5.14
C ALA A 181 -5.90 16.26 4.01
N LEU A 182 -6.27 16.66 2.79
CA LEU A 182 -5.36 16.75 1.65
C LEU A 182 -4.55 18.04 1.69
N SER A 183 -5.16 19.17 2.10
CA SER A 183 -4.46 20.45 2.20
C SER A 183 -3.28 20.39 3.18
N SER A 184 -3.39 19.59 4.25
CA SER A 184 -2.32 19.44 5.24
C SER A 184 -1.22 18.50 4.79
N THR A 185 -1.54 17.41 4.07
CA THR A 185 -0.57 16.40 3.63
C THR A 185 0.11 16.73 2.31
N PHE A 186 -0.59 17.41 1.39
CA PHE A 186 -0.09 17.74 0.06
C PHE A 186 1.25 18.51 0.09
N PRO A 187 1.45 19.56 0.92
CA PRO A 187 2.73 20.26 1.00
C PRO A 187 3.88 19.36 1.44
N ILE A 188 3.62 18.45 2.38
CA ILE A 188 4.64 17.54 2.91
C ILE A 188 5.09 16.57 1.80
N LEU A 189 4.13 16.04 1.03
CA LEU A 189 4.43 15.17 -0.11
C LEU A 189 5.19 15.92 -1.20
N CYS A 190 4.82 17.17 -1.51
CA CYS A 190 5.55 18.00 -2.45
C CYS A 190 6.98 18.29 -1.99
N CYS A 191 7.19 18.67 -0.72
CA CYS A 191 8.53 18.90 -0.18
C CYS A 191 9.39 17.63 -0.20
N THR A 192 8.79 16.47 0.10
CA THR A 192 9.48 15.17 0.05
C THR A 192 9.89 14.83 -1.38
N LEU A 193 8.97 15.00 -2.35
CA LEU A 193 9.26 14.77 -3.76
C LEU A 193 10.32 15.73 -4.29
N LEU A 194 10.27 17.01 -3.90
CA LEU A 194 11.26 18.02 -4.25
C LEU A 194 12.67 17.63 -3.76
N GLY A 195 12.80 17.19 -2.51
CA GLY A 195 14.07 16.72 -1.95
C GLY A 195 14.60 15.47 -2.67
N ASN A 196 13.72 14.50 -2.93
CA ASN A 196 14.08 13.29 -3.67
C ASN A 196 14.54 13.60 -5.10
N LEU A 197 13.83 14.49 -5.79
CA LEU A 197 14.14 14.87 -7.17
C LEU A 197 15.41 15.70 -7.24
N THR A 198 15.67 16.57 -6.24
CA THR A 198 16.94 17.33 -6.15
C THR A 198 18.11 16.37 -6.02
N THR A 199 17.98 15.37 -5.15
CA THR A 199 18.99 14.31 -4.94
C THR A 199 19.22 13.52 -6.23
N LEU A 200 18.13 13.12 -6.91
CA LEU A 200 18.20 12.39 -8.17
C LEU A 200 18.92 13.20 -9.25
N CYS A 201 18.59 14.49 -9.41
CA CYS A 201 19.27 15.35 -10.37
C CYS A 201 20.76 15.49 -10.05
N ASN A 202 21.14 15.58 -8.77
CA ASN A 202 22.54 15.69 -8.35
C ASN A 202 23.36 14.41 -8.58
N MET A 203 22.73 13.25 -8.76
CA MET A 203 23.42 12.01 -9.17
C MET A 203 23.97 12.09 -10.61
N PHE A 204 23.42 12.97 -11.46
CA PHE A 204 23.88 13.14 -12.83
C PHE A 204 24.96 14.23 -12.91
N PRO A 205 26.17 13.94 -13.43
CA PRO A 205 27.27 14.91 -13.52
C PRO A 205 26.91 16.19 -14.30
N ALA A 206 26.00 16.08 -15.28
CA ALA A 206 25.53 17.22 -16.08
C ALA A 206 24.80 18.29 -15.24
N CYS A 207 24.12 17.88 -14.17
CA CYS A 207 23.33 18.76 -13.31
C CYS A 207 24.17 19.47 -12.22
N GLN A 208 25.43 19.04 -12.02
CA GLN A 208 26.32 19.61 -10.99
C GLN A 208 26.94 20.95 -11.40
N LYS A 209 26.76 21.40 -12.66
CA LYS A 209 27.23 22.71 -13.12
C LYS A 209 26.53 23.85 -12.36
N PRO A 210 27.21 24.95 -12.00
CA PRO A 210 26.65 26.02 -11.16
C PRO A 210 25.42 26.72 -11.77
N ARG A 211 25.38 26.87 -13.10
CA ARG A 211 24.19 27.38 -13.82
C ARG A 211 23.03 26.39 -13.79
N ALA A 212 23.30 25.10 -13.95
CA ALA A 212 22.29 24.04 -13.91
C ALA A 212 21.70 23.89 -12.50
N HIS A 213 22.54 23.92 -11.47
CA HIS A 213 22.11 23.86 -10.08
C HIS A 213 21.22 25.06 -9.70
N SER A 214 21.56 26.26 -10.17
CA SER A 214 20.74 27.46 -9.97
C SER A 214 19.41 27.38 -10.72
N ALA A 215 19.41 26.92 -11.97
CA ALA A 215 18.18 26.71 -12.74
C ALA A 215 17.28 25.64 -12.10
N LEU A 216 17.87 24.52 -11.65
CA LEU A 216 17.16 23.43 -11.00
C LEU A 216 16.44 23.91 -9.74
N ARG A 217 17.08 24.73 -8.91
CA ARG A 217 16.46 25.31 -7.70
C ARG A 217 15.14 26.03 -7.98
N TRP A 218 15.01 26.70 -9.12
CA TRP A 218 13.81 27.43 -9.51
C TRP A 218 12.81 26.57 -10.28
N VAL A 219 13.28 25.66 -11.13
CA VAL A 219 12.42 24.83 -12.00
C VAL A 219 11.77 23.67 -11.23
N LEU A 220 12.49 23.06 -10.30
CA LEU A 220 12.06 21.82 -9.64
C LEU A 220 10.76 21.95 -8.82
N PRO A 221 10.51 23.05 -8.09
CA PRO A 221 9.23 23.27 -7.43
C PRO A 221 8.04 23.30 -8.42
N PHE A 222 8.21 23.86 -9.61
CA PHE A 222 7.16 23.86 -10.64
C PHE A 222 6.95 22.47 -11.24
N VAL A 223 8.03 21.72 -11.48
CA VAL A 223 7.94 20.32 -11.95
C VAL A 223 7.19 19.45 -10.96
N VAL A 224 7.31 19.72 -9.66
CA VAL A 224 6.58 19.00 -8.61
C VAL A 224 5.11 19.43 -8.51
N LEU A 225 4.82 20.73 -8.71
CA LEU A 225 3.50 21.30 -8.46
C LEU A 225 2.56 21.26 -9.67
N LEU A 226 3.07 21.47 -10.89
CA LEU A 226 2.24 21.56 -12.10
C LEU A 226 1.53 20.24 -12.45
N PRO A 227 2.19 19.06 -12.47
CA PRO A 227 1.53 17.81 -12.84
C PRO A 227 0.27 17.48 -12.03
N PRO A 228 0.26 17.52 -10.68
CA PRO A 228 -0.96 17.23 -9.92
C PRO A 228 -2.07 18.27 -10.14
N ILE A 229 -1.72 19.54 -10.41
CA ILE A 229 -2.72 20.56 -10.77
C ILE A 229 -3.33 20.25 -12.13
N CYS A 230 -2.51 19.98 -13.15
CA CYS A 230 -3.01 19.63 -14.48
C CYS A 230 -3.89 18.38 -14.44
N ILE A 231 -3.48 17.34 -13.72
CA ILE A 231 -4.28 16.12 -13.56
C ILE A 231 -5.61 16.43 -12.87
N GLY A 232 -5.62 17.26 -11.83
CA GLY A 232 -6.85 17.65 -11.13
C GLY A 232 -7.79 18.54 -11.95
N LEU A 233 -7.30 19.20 -13.00
CA LEU A 233 -8.12 20.00 -13.93
C LEU A 233 -8.67 19.17 -15.10
N ILE A 234 -8.06 18.02 -15.40
CA ILE A 234 -8.42 17.17 -16.55
C ILE A 234 -9.27 15.98 -16.12
N THR A 235 -9.11 15.49 -14.89
CA THR A 235 -9.72 14.23 -14.42
C THR A 235 -10.65 14.47 -13.23
N ASP A 236 -11.95 14.20 -13.43
CA ASP A 236 -12.95 14.23 -12.36
C ASP A 236 -13.16 12.85 -11.68
N ASN A 237 -12.67 11.77 -12.29
CA ASN A 237 -12.84 10.41 -11.79
C ASN A 237 -11.69 10.01 -10.84
N ILE A 238 -11.95 10.14 -9.55
CA ILE A 238 -10.97 9.81 -8.49
C ILE A 238 -10.73 8.30 -8.45
N GLY A 239 -11.77 7.49 -8.66
CA GLY A 239 -11.66 6.03 -8.69
C GLY A 239 -10.64 5.55 -9.74
N PHE A 240 -10.71 6.07 -10.96
CA PHE A 240 -9.77 5.78 -12.04
C PHE A 240 -8.33 6.15 -11.65
N LEU A 241 -8.13 7.35 -11.10
CA LEU A 241 -6.81 7.85 -10.75
C LEU A 241 -6.16 6.98 -9.65
N VAL A 242 -6.92 6.61 -8.61
CA VAL A 242 -6.43 5.76 -7.52
C VAL A 242 -6.18 4.33 -8.01
N GLY A 243 -7.07 3.77 -8.83
CA GLY A 243 -6.89 2.45 -9.43
C GLY A 243 -5.63 2.36 -10.29
N PHE A 244 -5.45 3.33 -11.18
CA PHE A 244 -4.27 3.41 -12.05
C PHE A 244 -2.99 3.59 -11.25
N THR A 245 -2.94 4.58 -10.35
CA THR A 245 -1.73 4.84 -9.54
C THR A 245 -1.38 3.66 -8.63
N GLY A 246 -2.37 3.02 -8.02
CA GLY A 246 -2.18 1.82 -7.22
C GLY A 246 -1.67 0.63 -8.04
N ALA A 247 -2.23 0.39 -9.23
CA ALA A 247 -1.82 -0.71 -10.08
C ALA A 247 -0.41 -0.54 -10.67
N PHE A 248 -0.07 0.65 -11.19
CA PHE A 248 1.23 0.88 -11.83
C PHE A 248 2.31 1.25 -10.82
N ALA A 249 2.15 2.37 -10.13
CA ALA A 249 3.17 2.86 -9.20
C ALA A 249 3.23 1.99 -7.94
N GLY A 250 2.08 1.51 -7.45
CA GLY A 250 2.01 0.59 -6.33
C GLY A 250 2.68 -0.75 -6.64
N SER A 251 2.35 -1.41 -7.75
CA SER A 251 3.01 -2.69 -8.09
C SER A 251 4.52 -2.55 -8.27
N GLY A 252 4.97 -1.43 -8.85
CA GLY A 252 6.40 -1.12 -8.95
C GLY A 252 7.08 -1.04 -7.58
N ILE A 253 6.54 -0.24 -6.66
CA ILE A 253 7.16 0.03 -5.36
C ILE A 253 6.99 -1.13 -4.38
N GLN A 254 5.86 -1.85 -4.42
CA GLN A 254 5.53 -2.90 -3.47
C GLN A 254 6.04 -4.28 -3.89
N TYR A 255 6.11 -4.56 -5.19
CA TYR A 255 6.47 -5.88 -5.70
C TYR A 255 7.81 -5.86 -6.44
N ILE A 256 7.93 -5.07 -7.51
CA ILE A 256 9.09 -5.12 -8.42
C ILE A 256 10.38 -4.67 -7.73
N ILE A 257 10.39 -3.47 -7.13
CA ILE A 257 11.60 -2.89 -6.52
C ILE A 257 12.14 -3.79 -5.39
N PRO A 258 11.32 -4.22 -4.40
CA PRO A 258 11.81 -5.10 -3.34
C PRO A 258 12.31 -6.45 -3.88
N ALA A 259 11.61 -7.05 -4.86
CA ALA A 259 12.02 -8.30 -5.48
C ALA A 259 13.40 -8.20 -6.15
N VAL A 260 13.64 -7.13 -6.92
CA VAL A 260 14.92 -6.87 -7.59
C VAL A 260 16.03 -6.59 -6.58
N LEU A 261 15.76 -5.81 -5.54
CA LEU A 261 16.74 -5.53 -4.48
C LEU A 261 17.15 -6.81 -3.76
N VAL A 262 16.19 -7.65 -3.36
CA VAL A 262 16.46 -8.95 -2.71
C VAL A 262 17.23 -9.88 -3.66
N TYR A 263 16.86 -9.92 -4.94
CA TYR A 263 17.59 -10.70 -5.95
C TYR A 263 19.05 -10.26 -6.07
N ARG A 264 19.31 -8.96 -6.22
CA ARG A 264 20.66 -8.42 -6.36
C ARG A 264 21.48 -8.59 -5.08
N ALA A 265 20.88 -8.37 -3.90
CA ALA A 265 21.54 -8.56 -2.61
C ALA A 265 21.98 -10.02 -2.41
N ARG A 266 21.11 -10.98 -2.72
CA ARG A 266 21.45 -12.42 -2.64
C ARG A 266 22.57 -12.81 -3.60
N ARG A 267 22.55 -12.27 -4.83
CA ARG A 267 23.60 -12.53 -5.82
C ARG A 267 24.95 -11.92 -5.41
N TYR A 268 24.92 -10.71 -4.85
CA TYR A 268 26.11 -10.04 -4.32
C TYR A 268 26.74 -10.83 -3.17
N LEU A 269 25.92 -11.28 -2.20
CA LEU A 269 26.39 -12.07 -1.07
C LEU A 269 27.03 -13.39 -1.53
N LYS A 270 26.43 -14.08 -2.49
CA LYS A 270 26.99 -15.31 -3.06
C LYS A 270 28.34 -15.08 -3.76
N TYR A 271 28.51 -13.93 -4.42
CA TYR A 271 29.77 -13.58 -5.06
C TYR A 271 30.87 -13.31 -4.02
N MET A 272 30.54 -12.57 -2.95
CA MET A 272 31.50 -12.28 -1.89
C MET A 272 31.94 -13.54 -1.12
N LEU A 273 31.00 -14.40 -0.73
CA LEU A 273 31.33 -15.66 -0.03
C LEU A 273 32.20 -16.59 -0.88
N LYS A 274 31.92 -16.69 -2.19
CA LYS A 274 32.74 -17.50 -3.09
C LYS A 274 34.17 -16.94 -3.20
N THR A 275 34.32 -15.63 -3.15
CA THR A 275 35.64 -14.97 -3.20
C THR A 275 36.42 -15.25 -1.92
N GLU A 276 35.79 -15.13 -0.75
CA GLU A 276 36.42 -15.45 0.55
C GLU A 276 36.86 -16.92 0.67
N THR A 277 36.08 -17.85 0.13
CA THR A 277 36.44 -19.29 0.15
C THR A 277 37.66 -19.60 -0.73
N TYR A 278 37.90 -18.82 -1.79
CA TYR A 278 39.07 -18.97 -2.67
C TYR A 278 40.33 -18.27 -2.13
N SER A 279 40.19 -17.36 -1.17
CA SER A 279 41.32 -16.64 -0.55
C SER A 279 41.88 -17.31 0.70
N ILE A 280 41.44 -18.51 1.05
CA ILE A 280 42.13 -19.34 2.07
C ILE A 280 43.25 -20.09 1.34
N PRO A 281 44.54 -19.75 1.55
CA PRO A 281 45.63 -20.54 1.01
C PRO A 281 45.59 -21.91 1.68
N SER A 282 45.69 -22.97 0.87
CA SER A 282 46.02 -24.30 1.37
C SER A 282 47.42 -24.23 1.99
N TYR A 283 47.50 -24.04 3.30
CA TYR A 283 48.72 -24.31 4.04
C TYR A 283 48.87 -25.83 4.16
N SER A 284 49.53 -26.41 3.17
CA SER A 284 50.30 -27.62 3.33
C SER A 284 51.76 -27.25 3.09
N GLU A 285 52.57 -27.50 4.13
CA GLU A 285 54.03 -27.62 4.17
C GLU A 285 54.88 -26.37 4.52
N LEU A 286 55.46 -26.46 5.73
CA LEU A 286 56.82 -26.08 6.17
C LEU A 286 57.18 -24.58 6.29
N ASP A 287 57.25 -24.04 7.52
CA ASP A 287 58.47 -23.99 8.36
C ASP A 287 58.29 -23.10 9.60
N GLU A 288 59.01 -23.45 10.67
CA GLU A 288 59.09 -22.77 11.97
C GLU A 288 59.61 -21.33 11.88
N ALA A 289 59.04 -20.41 12.67
CA ALA A 289 59.73 -19.56 13.65
C ALA A 289 58.96 -18.27 13.98
N ASP A 290 59.08 -17.94 15.27
CA ASP A 290 58.97 -16.62 15.90
C ASP A 290 57.60 -16.04 16.26
N ALA A 291 57.43 -16.01 17.59
CA ALA A 291 56.42 -15.29 18.34
C ALA A 291 56.54 -13.77 18.14
N PHE A 292 55.40 -13.09 17.98
CA PHE A 292 55.20 -11.79 18.60
C PHE A 292 53.72 -11.53 18.86
N ASP A 293 53.48 -11.06 20.08
CA ASP A 293 52.26 -10.61 20.71
C ASP A 293 51.74 -9.34 20.03
N ASP A 294 50.47 -9.30 19.62
CA ASP A 294 49.67 -8.09 19.80
C ASP A 294 48.16 -8.35 19.67
N GLN A 295 47.46 -7.73 20.58
CA GLN A 295 46.06 -7.93 20.92
C GLN A 295 45.19 -6.97 20.09
N ASP A 296 44.43 -7.47 19.11
CA ASP A 296 43.33 -6.69 18.51
C ASP A 296 42.08 -7.54 18.23
N ASP A 297 40.97 -6.93 18.54
CA ASP A 297 39.66 -7.52 18.82
C ASP A 297 38.88 -7.72 17.51
N ASN A 298 39.11 -8.82 16.81
CA ASN A 298 38.31 -9.22 15.65
C ASN A 298 38.03 -10.73 15.68
N ARG A 299 37.08 -11.14 16.53
CA ARG A 299 36.53 -12.51 16.49
C ARG A 299 35.39 -12.60 15.47
N PRO A 300 35.52 -13.37 14.37
CA PRO A 300 34.37 -13.77 13.58
C PRO A 300 33.50 -14.75 14.38
N LEU A 301 32.20 -14.45 14.52
CA LEU A 301 31.20 -15.36 15.08
C LEU A 301 30.94 -16.50 14.09
N TYR A 302 31.60 -17.64 14.24
CA TYR A 302 31.17 -18.92 13.67
C TYR A 302 31.36 -20.05 14.69
N PRO A 303 30.36 -20.91 14.93
CA PRO A 303 30.63 -22.28 15.33
C PRO A 303 30.92 -23.11 14.07
N ILE A 304 32.10 -23.73 14.06
CA ILE A 304 32.48 -24.79 13.13
C ILE A 304 31.94 -26.10 13.71
N ASP A 305 31.01 -26.74 13.01
CA ASP A 305 30.85 -28.19 13.06
C ASP A 305 31.16 -28.72 11.66
N ALA A 306 32.45 -28.90 11.42
CA ALA A 306 32.98 -29.58 10.25
C ALA A 306 32.98 -31.08 10.56
N ASP A 307 31.83 -31.74 10.39
CA ASP A 307 31.75 -33.20 10.26
C ASP A 307 30.38 -33.60 9.72
N SER A 308 30.26 -33.67 8.38
CA SER A 308 29.31 -34.51 7.62
C SER A 308 29.20 -34.06 6.16
N LEU A 309 30.33 -33.85 5.48
CA LEU A 309 30.32 -33.76 4.02
C LEU A 309 30.52 -35.17 3.43
N ASN A 310 29.54 -36.05 3.63
CA ASN A 310 29.53 -37.31 2.91
C ASN A 310 29.09 -37.08 1.46
N GLU A 311 30.05 -37.30 0.57
CA GLU A 311 29.87 -37.76 -0.79
C GLU A 311 28.60 -38.61 -0.94
N THR A 312 27.58 -38.12 -1.65
CA THR A 312 26.54 -38.94 -2.33
C THR A 312 25.48 -38.06 -2.99
N THR A 313 25.84 -37.25 -4.00
CA THR A 313 24.83 -36.74 -4.94
C THR A 313 25.39 -36.41 -6.32
N LEU A 314 26.35 -37.21 -6.79
CA LEU A 314 26.94 -37.09 -8.12
C LEU A 314 26.64 -38.33 -8.98
N ARG A 315 25.40 -38.82 -8.96
CA ARG A 315 24.96 -39.87 -9.90
C ARG A 315 23.45 -39.87 -10.10
N ASN A 316 22.97 -39.00 -10.98
CA ASN A 316 21.88 -39.28 -11.92
C ASN A 316 21.52 -38.00 -12.70
N ARG A 317 22.23 -37.78 -13.81
CA ARG A 317 21.81 -36.86 -14.87
C ARG A 317 21.16 -37.69 -15.97
N HIS A 318 19.84 -37.74 -16.01
CA HIS A 318 19.10 -38.06 -17.23
C HIS A 318 18.59 -36.76 -17.85
N CYS A 319 18.80 -36.64 -19.16
CA CYS A 319 18.52 -35.49 -20.02
C CYS A 319 17.07 -34.98 -19.90
N LEU A 320 16.91 -33.70 -19.57
CA LEU A 320 15.68 -32.93 -19.79
C LEU A 320 15.94 -31.75 -20.74
N PRO A 321 14.98 -31.38 -21.61
CA PRO A 321 15.17 -30.41 -22.68
C PRO A 321 15.51 -29.00 -22.18
N ARG A 322 16.28 -28.27 -23.00
CA ARG A 322 16.98 -27.00 -22.69
C ARG A 322 16.08 -25.91 -22.08
N CYS A 323 14.82 -25.79 -22.48
CA CYS A 323 13.90 -24.78 -21.94
C CYS A 323 13.43 -25.08 -20.51
N TRP A 324 13.17 -26.36 -20.21
CA TRP A 324 12.75 -26.80 -18.88
C TRP A 324 13.91 -26.79 -17.88
N SER A 325 15.14 -27.02 -18.35
CA SER A 325 16.34 -26.96 -17.51
C SER A 325 16.64 -25.57 -16.94
N CYS A 326 16.27 -24.48 -17.62
CA CYS A 326 16.47 -23.13 -17.07
C CYS A 326 15.46 -22.82 -15.96
N PHE A 327 14.20 -23.21 -16.17
CA PHE A 327 13.14 -23.11 -15.16
C PHE A 327 13.41 -24.00 -13.94
N VAL A 328 13.82 -25.26 -14.17
CA VAL A 328 14.19 -26.19 -13.09
C VAL A 328 15.46 -25.76 -12.37
N ARG A 329 16.49 -25.26 -13.07
CA ARG A 329 17.71 -24.75 -12.42
C ARG A 329 17.46 -23.46 -11.62
N MET A 330 16.42 -22.71 -11.97
CA MET A 330 15.90 -21.60 -11.17
C MET A 330 15.08 -22.08 -9.96
N TRP A 331 14.31 -23.16 -10.15
CA TRP A 331 13.43 -23.78 -9.15
C TRP A 331 14.20 -24.59 -8.11
N THR A 332 15.31 -25.23 -8.48
CA THR A 332 16.15 -26.10 -7.63
C THR A 332 17.43 -25.44 -7.16
N SER A 333 17.65 -24.15 -7.42
CA SER A 333 18.74 -23.40 -6.77
C SER A 333 18.40 -23.09 -5.31
N SER A 334 18.16 -24.16 -4.53
CA SER A 334 18.65 -24.23 -3.17
C SER A 334 20.17 -24.21 -3.22
N SER A 335 20.72 -23.03 -3.47
CA SER A 335 22.09 -22.72 -3.09
C SER A 335 21.99 -21.84 -1.85
N GLN A 336 21.29 -22.38 -0.83
CA GLN A 336 21.63 -22.15 0.57
C GLN A 336 23.01 -22.78 0.78
N ALA A 337 24.06 -22.11 0.29
CA ALA A 337 25.35 -22.25 0.93
C ALA A 337 25.22 -21.53 2.27
N CYS A 338 24.90 -22.31 3.30
CA CYS A 338 25.25 -22.11 4.71
C CYS A 338 25.34 -20.65 5.22
N ILE A 339 24.22 -19.91 5.20
CA ILE A 339 24.04 -18.79 6.14
C ILE A 339 22.62 -18.87 6.68
N THR A 340 22.46 -19.63 7.77
CA THR A 340 21.26 -19.59 8.61
C THR A 340 21.26 -18.26 9.36
N SER A 341 20.82 -17.18 8.69
CA SER A 341 20.67 -15.90 9.40
C SER A 341 19.53 -16.05 10.42
N PRO A 342 19.72 -15.70 11.71
CA PRO A 342 18.66 -15.75 12.73
C PRO A 342 17.46 -14.84 12.40
N HIS A 343 17.58 -14.00 11.38
CA HIS A 343 16.58 -13.06 10.89
C HIS A 343 16.08 -13.40 9.48
N ALA A 344 16.24 -14.66 9.06
CA ALA A 344 15.85 -15.07 7.73
C ALA A 344 14.32 -15.03 7.58
N SER A 345 13.85 -14.21 6.63
CA SER A 345 12.42 -14.10 6.28
C SER A 345 11.81 -15.46 5.95
N PRO A 346 10.51 -15.72 6.21
CA PRO A 346 9.85 -16.93 5.72
C PRO A 346 9.86 -17.06 4.18
N PHE A 347 10.13 -15.97 3.45
CA PHE A 347 10.21 -15.92 1.99
C PHE A 347 11.64 -16.14 1.45
N GLN A 348 12.36 -17.14 1.97
CA GLN A 348 13.75 -17.41 1.57
C GLN A 348 13.86 -17.99 0.15
N HIS A 349 12.84 -18.73 -0.30
CA HIS A 349 12.94 -19.45 -1.56
C HIS A 349 13.00 -18.49 -2.76
N PHE A 350 13.84 -18.79 -3.74
CA PHE A 350 13.98 -17.99 -4.96
C PHE A 350 12.66 -17.90 -5.75
N ALA A 351 11.81 -18.94 -5.65
CA ALA A 351 10.48 -18.97 -6.27
C ALA A 351 9.60 -17.78 -5.85
N TRP A 352 9.74 -17.25 -4.64
CA TRP A 352 8.96 -16.09 -4.20
C TRP A 352 9.23 -14.84 -5.01
N ILE A 353 10.47 -14.63 -5.45
CA ILE A 353 10.83 -13.50 -6.32
C ILE A 353 10.10 -13.64 -7.66
N PHE A 354 10.06 -14.85 -8.22
CA PHE A 354 9.39 -15.11 -9.49
C PHE A 354 7.86 -14.98 -9.38
N VAL A 355 7.27 -15.51 -8.31
CA VAL A 355 5.84 -15.36 -8.02
C VAL A 355 5.45 -13.89 -7.89
N LEU A 356 6.24 -13.08 -7.16
CA LEU A 356 5.98 -11.64 -7.01
C LEU A 356 6.09 -10.89 -8.34
N MET A 357 7.03 -11.26 -9.21
CA MET A 357 7.17 -10.67 -10.54
C MET A 357 6.00 -11.04 -11.46
N ILE A 358 5.58 -12.31 -11.49
CA ILE A 358 4.39 -12.73 -12.25
C ILE A 358 3.16 -12.00 -11.73
N TRP A 359 2.98 -11.97 -10.40
CA TRP A 359 1.87 -11.28 -9.77
C TRP A 359 1.85 -9.82 -10.19
N SER A 360 2.97 -9.10 -10.05
CA SER A 360 3.07 -7.70 -10.45
C SER A 360 2.72 -7.46 -11.93
N VAL A 361 3.13 -8.35 -12.84
CA VAL A 361 2.80 -8.22 -14.27
C VAL A 361 1.31 -8.45 -14.48
N LEU A 362 0.75 -9.50 -13.87
CA LEU A 362 -0.69 -9.81 -13.94
C LEU A 362 -1.52 -8.63 -13.41
N CYS A 363 -1.11 -8.03 -12.30
CA CYS A 363 -1.75 -6.85 -11.71
C CYS A 363 -1.81 -5.65 -12.67
N ILE A 364 -0.68 -5.36 -13.33
CA ILE A 364 -0.61 -4.28 -14.32
C ILE A 364 -1.45 -4.62 -15.55
N LEU A 365 -1.39 -5.85 -16.04
CA LEU A 365 -2.14 -6.29 -17.22
C LEU A 365 -3.65 -6.24 -17.01
N ILE A 366 -4.15 -6.68 -15.85
CA ILE A 366 -5.59 -6.64 -15.54
C ILE A 366 -6.12 -5.21 -15.62
N VAL A 367 -5.42 -4.25 -15.00
CA VAL A 367 -5.83 -2.84 -15.06
C VAL A 367 -5.63 -2.26 -16.45
N LEU A 368 -4.54 -2.60 -17.14
CA LEU A 368 -4.30 -2.12 -18.50
C LEU A 368 -5.38 -2.59 -19.48
N VAL A 369 -5.76 -3.87 -19.44
CA VAL A 369 -6.81 -4.45 -20.30
C VAL A 369 -8.15 -3.77 -20.04
N ASP A 370 -8.52 -3.57 -18.77
CA ASP A 370 -9.73 -2.84 -18.38
C ASP A 370 -9.76 -1.40 -18.89
N LYS A 371 -8.60 -0.73 -18.95
CA LYS A 371 -8.53 0.67 -19.40
C LYS A 371 -8.37 0.84 -20.90
N ILE A 372 -7.88 -0.17 -21.62
CA ILE A 372 -7.73 -0.13 -23.08
C ILE A 372 -8.97 -0.66 -23.80
N HIS A 373 -9.66 -1.66 -23.27
CA HIS A 373 -10.85 -2.25 -23.91
C HIS A 373 -12.07 -1.31 -24.10
N PRO A 374 -12.25 -0.19 -23.37
CA PRO A 374 -13.29 0.79 -23.68
C PRO A 374 -12.91 1.81 -24.77
N LEU A 375 -11.76 1.66 -25.44
CA LEU A 375 -11.39 2.37 -26.68
C LEU A 375 -11.62 1.47 -27.90
#